data_AF-A0A3M3ASD6-F1
#
_entry.id   AF-A0A3M3ASD6-F1
#
_cell.length_a   1.000
_cell.length_b   1.000
_cell.length_c   1.000
_cell.angle_alpha   90.00
_cell.angle_beta   90.00
_cell.angle_gamma   90.00
#
_symmetry.space_group_name_H-M   'P 1'
#
loop_
_entity.id
_entity.type
_entity.pdbx_description
1 polymer ?
#
loop_
_entity_poly.entity_id
_entity_poly.type
_entity_poly.pdbx_seq_one_letter_code
_entity_poly.pdbx_strand_id
1 'polypeptide(L)'
;MISGAPTRDQASAGLATALQHTRLYGVETNRDYLRQIIDDAPFAGGQPWTRCLEGLVYRADTFEVLSGGTQTSVQDYPGRLGYWAVGVP
;
A
#
# COMPACT_ATOMS: atom_id res chain seq x y z
N MET A 1 12.72 -0.64 0.39
CA MET A 1 12.99 0.82 0.50
C MET A 1 13.94 1.06 1.64
N ILE A 2 14.77 2.11 1.54
CA ILE A 2 15.72 2.52 2.58
C ILE A 2 15.60 4.04 2.72
N SER A 3 15.60 4.56 3.94
CA SER A 3 15.67 5.99 4.23
C SER A 3 16.75 6.24 5.27
N GLY A 4 17.63 7.21 5.01
CA GLY A 4 18.67 7.64 5.93
C GLY A 4 18.49 9.10 6.30
N ALA A 5 18.60 9.42 7.59
CA ALA A 5 18.54 10.78 8.10
C ALA A 5 19.32 10.89 9.43
N PRO A 6 19.69 12.12 9.86
CA PRO A 6 20.40 12.33 11.14
C PRO A 6 19.62 11.90 12.37
N THR A 7 18.29 11.85 12.30
CA THR A 7 17.42 11.43 13.41
C THR A 7 16.49 10.30 12.99
N ARG A 8 16.10 9.50 13.98
CA ARG A 8 15.14 8.40 13.80
C ARG A 8 13.81 8.90 13.23
N ASP A 9 13.28 9.99 13.77
CA ASP A 9 11.98 10.51 13.36
C ASP A 9 12.00 10.99 11.91
N GLN A 10 13.09 11.65 11.49
CA GLN A 10 13.28 12.04 10.09
C GLN A 10 13.41 10.82 9.17
N ALA A 11 14.14 9.79 9.59
CA ALA A 11 14.31 8.57 8.79
C ALA A 11 12.98 7.80 8.66
N SER A 12 12.20 7.69 9.74
CA SER A 12 10.86 7.10 9.76
C SER A 12 9.91 7.87 8.85
N ALA A 13 9.87 9.21 8.96
CA ALA A 13 9.04 10.06 8.10
C ALA A 13 9.44 9.95 6.62
N GLY A 14 10.74 9.89 6.33
CA GLY A 14 11.24 9.65 4.98
C GLY A 14 10.83 8.29 4.42
N LEU A 15 10.90 7.24 5.24
CA LEU A 15 10.45 5.90 4.87
C LEU A 15 8.93 5.85 4.62
N ALA A 16 8.14 6.47 5.51
CA ALA A 16 6.68 6.57 5.35
C ALA A 16 6.31 7.29 4.04
N THR A 17 6.98 8.40 3.74
CA THR A 17 6.83 9.15 2.49
C THR A 17 7.17 8.27 1.29
N ALA A 18 8.31 7.59 1.31
CA ALA A 18 8.72 6.71 0.22
C ALA A 18 7.70 5.59 -0.05
N LEU A 19 7.15 4.98 1.01
CA LEU A 19 6.09 3.97 0.89
C LEU A 19 4.79 4.55 0.32
N GLN A 20 4.40 5.76 0.73
CA GLN A 20 3.21 6.43 0.21
C GLN A 20 3.32 6.73 -1.29
N HIS A 21 4.50 7.16 -1.75
CA HIS A 21 4.74 7.52 -3.14
C HIS A 21 5.07 6.33 -4.05
N THR A 22 5.36 5.16 -3.48
CA THR A 22 5.62 3.96 -4.28
C THR A 22 4.35 3.43 -4.91
N ARG A 23 4.41 3.23 -6.23
CA ARG A 23 3.36 2.62 -7.05
C ARG A 23 3.91 1.37 -7.72
N LEU A 24 3.32 0.22 -7.41
CA LEU A 24 3.61 -1.05 -8.05
C LEU A 24 2.27 -1.73 -8.33
N TYR A 25 2.06 -2.13 -9.57
CA TYR A 25 0.84 -2.79 -10.05
C TYR A 25 1.21 -4.10 -10.75
N GLY A 26 0.28 -5.06 -10.74
CA GLY A 26 0.46 -6.37 -11.38
C GLY A 26 0.74 -7.52 -10.41
N VAL A 27 1.09 -7.22 -9.16
CA VAL A 27 1.17 -8.18 -8.06
C VAL A 27 0.67 -7.53 -6.76
N GLU A 28 0.17 -8.36 -5.85
CA GLU A 28 -0.11 -7.94 -4.48
C GLU A 28 1.18 -7.62 -3.73
N THR A 29 1.14 -6.62 -2.86
CA THR A 29 2.31 -6.20 -2.08
C THR A 29 1.94 -5.99 -0.62
N ASN A 30 2.94 -6.04 0.25
CA ASN A 30 2.79 -5.72 1.67
C ASN A 30 2.92 -4.21 1.97
N ARG A 31 2.80 -3.33 0.96
CA ARG A 31 3.07 -1.89 1.12
C ARG A 31 2.19 -1.24 2.19
N ASP A 32 0.88 -1.51 2.18
CA ASP A 32 -0.03 -0.89 3.14
C ASP A 32 0.10 -1.50 4.54
N TYR A 33 0.49 -2.77 4.65
CA TYR A 33 0.89 -3.39 5.91
C TYR A 33 2.15 -2.72 6.50
N LEU A 34 3.18 -2.50 5.69
CA LEU A 34 4.41 -1.80 6.13
C LEU A 34 4.13 -0.36 6.57
N ARG A 35 3.17 0.33 5.91
CA ARG A 35 2.75 1.66 6.35
C ARG A 35 2.12 1.63 7.74
N GLN A 36 1.24 0.66 8.01
CA GLN A 36 0.67 0.50 9.35
C GLN A 36 1.71 0.14 10.40
N ILE A 37 2.72 -0.66 10.07
CA ILE A 37 3.84 -0.95 10.99
C ILE A 37 4.58 0.33 11.39
N ILE A 38 4.86 1.23 10.44
CA ILE A 38 5.62 2.45 10.72
C ILE A 38 4.86 3.38 11.68
N ASP A 39 3.55 3.41 11.56
CA ASP A 39 2.66 4.22 12.39
C ASP A 39 2.31 3.53 13.73
N ASP A 40 2.55 2.22 13.87
CA ASP A 40 2.23 1.44 15.07
C ASP A 40 3.15 1.77 16.25
N ALA A 41 2.59 1.86 17.46
CA ALA A 41 3.25 2.44 18.64
C ALA A 41 4.61 1.81 19.01
N PRO A 42 4.80 0.48 18.99
CA PRO A 42 6.11 -0.15 19.25
C PRO A 42 7.20 0.33 18.28
N PHE A 43 6.85 0.48 17.00
CA PHE A 43 7.77 1.02 16.02
C PHE A 43 7.86 2.53 16.16
N ALA A 44 6.77 3.29 16.06
CA ALA A 44 6.78 4.75 16.14
C ALA A 44 7.51 5.27 17.39
N GLY A 45 7.32 4.64 18.55
CA GLY A 45 7.98 4.99 19.82
C GLY A 45 9.44 4.55 19.96
N GLY A 46 10.00 3.82 18.98
CA GLY A 46 11.41 3.40 19.01
C GLY A 46 11.73 2.29 20.00
N GLN A 47 10.71 1.53 20.41
CA GLN A 47 10.85 0.41 21.33
C GLN A 47 10.33 -0.88 20.69
N PRO A 48 10.85 -1.31 19.52
CA PRO A 48 10.42 -2.57 18.92
C PRO A 48 10.97 -3.74 19.73
N TRP A 49 10.16 -4.79 19.88
CA TRP A 49 10.60 -6.08 20.42
C TRP A 49 10.21 -7.20 19.46
N THR A 50 10.77 -8.38 19.63
CA THR A 50 10.64 -9.51 18.68
C THR A 50 9.19 -9.93 18.39
N ARG A 51 8.25 -9.62 19.29
CA ARG A 51 6.82 -9.98 19.19
C ARG A 51 5.90 -8.78 19.01
N CYS A 52 6.42 -7.56 18.76
CA CYS A 52 5.58 -6.37 18.72
C CYS A 52 4.52 -6.41 17.60
N LEU A 53 4.80 -7.11 16.50
CA LEU A 53 3.86 -7.28 15.40
C LEU A 53 2.74 -8.28 15.67
N GLU A 54 2.82 -9.10 16.73
CA GLU A 54 1.73 -10.04 17.06
C GLU A 54 0.45 -9.32 17.51
N GLY A 55 0.58 -8.13 18.10
CA GLY A 55 -0.55 -7.29 18.50
C GLY A 55 -1.04 -6.34 17.41
N LEU A 56 -0.32 -6.24 16.29
CA LEU A 56 -0.68 -5.36 15.19
C LEU A 56 -1.90 -5.92 14.45
N VAL A 57 -3.05 -5.25 14.60
CA VAL A 57 -4.26 -5.59 13.84
C VAL A 57 -4.21 -4.85 12.51
N TYR A 58 -3.80 -5.55 11.45
CA TYR A 58 -3.81 -5.01 10.09
C TYR A 58 -5.24 -4.73 9.61
N ARG A 59 -5.47 -3.52 9.10
CA ARG A 59 -6.75 -3.10 8.51
C ARG A 59 -6.56 -2.77 7.03
N ALA A 60 -6.90 -3.69 6.15
CA ALA A 60 -6.89 -3.43 4.72
C ALA A 60 -8.08 -2.52 4.34
N ASP A 61 -7.82 -1.47 3.56
CA ASP A 61 -8.87 -0.69 2.88
C ASP A 61 -9.18 -1.33 1.52
N THR A 62 -9.60 -2.60 1.58
CA THR A 62 -9.89 -3.43 0.42
C THR A 62 -11.13 -4.27 0.70
N PHE A 63 -11.71 -4.83 -0.35
CA PHE A 63 -12.69 -5.90 -0.21
C PHE A 63 -12.12 -7.18 -0.79
N GLU A 64 -12.55 -8.32 -0.25
CA GLU A 64 -12.16 -9.63 -0.74
C GLU A 64 -13.24 -10.21 -1.65
N VAL A 65 -12.83 -10.72 -2.81
CA VAL A 65 -13.74 -11.43 -3.72
C VAL A 65 -13.81 -12.89 -3.30
N LEU A 66 -14.82 -13.24 -2.50
CA LEU A 66 -15.06 -14.63 -2.09
C LEU A 66 -15.57 -15.52 -3.24
N SER A 67 -16.25 -14.92 -4.22
CA SER A 67 -16.71 -15.59 -5.44
C SER A 67 -16.77 -14.59 -6.60
N GLY A 68 -16.14 -14.95 -7.73
CA GLY A 68 -15.98 -14.04 -8.87
C GLY A 68 -17.16 -13.96 -9.85
N GLY A 69 -18.17 -14.81 -9.70
CA GLY A 69 -19.26 -14.94 -10.68
C GLY A 69 -18.77 -15.39 -12.07
N THR A 70 -19.63 -15.26 -13.08
CA THR A 70 -19.31 -15.70 -14.46
C THR A 70 -18.30 -14.78 -15.15
N GLN A 71 -18.46 -13.47 -15.00
CA GLN A 71 -17.56 -12.47 -15.57
C GLN A 71 -17.68 -11.15 -14.78
N THR A 72 -16.70 -10.89 -13.92
CA THR A 72 -16.61 -9.66 -13.12
C THR A 72 -15.38 -8.87 -13.54
N SER A 73 -15.56 -7.58 -13.83
CA SER A 73 -14.48 -6.69 -14.26
C SER A 73 -14.68 -5.28 -13.71
N VAL A 74 -13.59 -4.58 -13.41
CA VAL A 74 -13.63 -3.16 -13.09
C VAL A 74 -13.80 -2.38 -14.39
N GLN A 75 -14.78 -1.48 -14.43
CA GLN A 75 -15.11 -0.65 -15.59
C GLN A 75 -15.30 0.79 -15.14
N ASP A 76 -14.97 1.75 -16.01
CA ASP A 76 -15.26 3.17 -15.83
C ASP A 76 -16.18 3.69 -16.95
N TYR A 77 -16.83 4.84 -16.73
CA TYR A 77 -17.64 5.53 -17.72
C TYR A 77 -17.14 6.98 -17.85
N PRO A 78 -16.93 7.51 -19.07
CA PRO A 78 -17.33 6.97 -20.39
C PRO A 78 -16.36 5.95 -21.01
N GLY A 79 -15.42 5.41 -20.24
CA GLY A 79 -14.38 4.51 -20.74
C GLY A 79 -13.18 5.27 -21.30
N ARG A 80 -12.39 4.59 -22.13
CA ARG A 80 -11.16 5.14 -22.69
C ARG A 80 -11.42 5.90 -24.00
N LEU A 81 -11.69 7.19 -23.88
CA LEU A 81 -11.88 8.07 -25.03
C LEU A 81 -10.55 8.56 -25.64
N GLY A 82 -10.61 9.06 -26.87
CA GLY A 82 -9.51 9.79 -27.52
C GLY A 82 -8.56 8.95 -28.38
N TYR A 83 -8.71 7.63 -28.39
CA TYR A 83 -7.79 6.71 -29.10
C TYR A 83 -8.48 5.86 -30.18
N TRP A 84 -9.69 6.25 -30.61
CA TRP A 84 -10.46 5.52 -31.63
C TRP A 84 -9.73 5.40 -32.97
N ALA A 85 -9.03 6.46 -33.39
CA ALA A 85 -8.27 6.49 -34.65
C ALA A 85 -7.15 5.44 -34.71
N VAL A 86 -6.70 4.92 -33.57
CA VAL A 86 -5.68 3.86 -33.45
C VAL A 86 -6.26 2.54 -32.95
N GLY A 87 -7.59 2.39 -32.96
CA GLY A 87 -8.28 1.13 -32.66
C GLY A 87 -8.29 0.76 -31.17
N VAL A 88 -8.11 1.72 -30.27
CA VAL A 88 -8.29 1.49 -28.84
C VAL A 88 -9.74 1.88 -28.48
N PRO A 89 -10.59 0.91 -28.10
CA PRO A 89 -11.96 1.16 -27.70
C PRO A 89 -12.05 1.79 -26.31
#